data_AF-A0A954K952-F1
#
_entry.id   AF-A0A954K952-F1
#
_cell.length_a   1.000
_cell.length_b   1.000
_cell.length_c   1.000
_cell.angle_alpha   90.00
_cell.angle_beta   90.00
_cell.angle_gamma   90.00
#
_symmetry.space_group_name_H-M   'P 1'
#
loop_
_entity.id
_entity.type
_entity.pdbx_description
1 polymer ?
#
loop_
_entity_poly.entity_id
_entity_poly.type
_entity_poly.pdbx_seq_one_letter_code
_entity_poly.pdbx_strand_id
1 'polypeptide(L)'
;LGTQDLAITGFFLAVLYCGWKFAYRPSLKWALVTGVVLGLAQLTKYTAILLVPLLLIQWIVVRYKNPEILDRPVKKTIVLRWGGLALSSLFILNAGYLFHATLQPVSSFQFQSSELKTLTTLPEFLKIIPIPIPRDYLMGFDLQRFIMQQSHPTFLDNQWEEHGFRSYYLYVMLYKLPHGFQFLIVIAIYSWFRQPRLLDRRTLAVLLTPVVLLLCIASLSNNQLGLRYVLPVFPFLILLCAPLIDQLDFDQHKILSYLIIIAMLSLPLSLRFAPDHLAYFNELAGGPELGDSHLVDSNIDWGQDMYRLQDYLKQHPVDDLKLAYFGTIPPGKLGIKYELPAEFRPVPGKYALSVSILQGRPYTLRRQDGSRYNLQHDALGFFRFFEPEAQLGYSINFYDLTPEDIDRWQTAVRQANRGMLAP
;
A
#
# COMPACT_ATOMS: atom_id res chain seq x y z
N LEU A 1 -12.61 6.75 -0.77
CA LEU A 1 -11.86 5.90 -1.72
C LEU A 1 -12.17 4.43 -1.43
N GLY A 2 -12.66 3.65 -2.41
CA GLY A 2 -12.89 2.21 -2.24
C GLY A 2 -11.77 1.39 -2.90
N THR A 3 -10.92 0.74 -2.11
CA THR A 3 -9.87 -0.17 -2.60
C THR A 3 -10.01 -1.56 -1.98
N GLN A 4 -9.27 -2.53 -2.53
CA GLN A 4 -9.21 -3.89 -1.99
C GLN A 4 -8.27 -4.02 -0.76
N ASP A 5 -7.61 -2.93 -0.34
CA ASP A 5 -6.49 -2.99 0.60
C ASP A 5 -6.94 -3.29 2.05
N LEU A 6 -8.12 -2.81 2.45
CA LEU A 6 -8.69 -3.14 3.76
C LEU A 6 -9.24 -4.58 3.79
N ALA A 7 -9.87 -5.02 2.70
CA ALA A 7 -10.37 -6.38 2.57
C ALA A 7 -9.23 -7.40 2.70
N ILE A 8 -8.14 -7.21 1.94
CA ILE A 8 -6.98 -8.11 2.03
C ILE A 8 -6.33 -8.07 3.42
N THR A 9 -6.27 -6.91 4.08
CA THR A 9 -5.76 -6.77 5.46
C THR A 9 -6.55 -7.63 6.43
N GLY A 10 -7.88 -7.58 6.37
CA GLY A 10 -8.76 -8.45 7.17
C GLY A 10 -8.57 -9.93 6.84
N PHE A 11 -8.43 -10.29 5.55
CA PHE A 11 -8.20 -11.67 5.15
C PHE A 11 -6.84 -12.22 5.62
N PHE A 12 -5.78 -11.40 5.67
CA PHE A 12 -4.50 -11.83 6.24
C PHE A 12 -4.65 -12.26 7.70
N LEU A 13 -5.34 -11.45 8.50
CA LEU A 13 -5.63 -11.79 9.89
C LEU A 13 -6.52 -13.04 9.99
N ALA A 14 -7.60 -13.11 9.22
CA ALA A 14 -8.57 -14.21 9.26
C ALA A 14 -7.95 -15.55 8.85
N VAL A 15 -7.16 -15.57 7.77
CA VAL A 15 -6.47 -16.78 7.29
C VAL A 15 -5.43 -17.24 8.30
N LEU A 16 -4.61 -16.35 8.85
CA LEU A 16 -3.60 -16.75 9.84
C LEU A 16 -4.22 -17.11 11.19
N TYR A 17 -5.37 -16.55 11.56
CA TYR A 17 -6.13 -17.03 12.73
C TYR A 17 -6.67 -18.46 12.52
N CYS A 18 -7.29 -18.73 11.37
CA CYS A 18 -7.79 -20.07 11.04
C CYS A 18 -6.63 -21.07 10.90
N GLY A 19 -5.52 -20.65 10.30
CA GLY A 19 -4.28 -21.41 10.18
C GLY A 19 -3.67 -21.75 11.53
N TRP A 20 -3.65 -20.80 12.48
CA TRP A 20 -3.24 -21.06 13.86
C TRP A 20 -4.16 -22.08 14.54
N LYS A 21 -5.49 -21.95 14.41
CA LYS A 21 -6.45 -22.94 14.92
C LYS A 21 -6.23 -24.32 14.31
N PHE A 22 -5.96 -24.39 13.01
CA PHE A 22 -5.64 -25.63 12.31
C PHE A 22 -4.32 -26.23 12.79
N ALA A 23 -3.28 -25.42 13.00
CA ALA A 23 -2.00 -25.89 13.52
C ALA A 23 -2.13 -26.43 14.95
N TYR A 24 -2.87 -25.74 15.82
CA TYR A 24 -3.08 -26.14 17.21
C TYR A 24 -4.03 -27.34 17.35
N ARG A 25 -5.11 -27.37 16.57
CA ARG A 25 -6.11 -28.46 16.53
C ARG A 25 -6.30 -28.89 15.07
N PRO A 26 -5.51 -29.84 14.57
CA PRO A 26 -5.49 -30.19 13.16
C PRO A 26 -6.73 -30.97 12.76
N SER A 27 -7.95 -30.43 12.85
CA SER A 27 -9.17 -31.13 12.46
C SER A 27 -9.50 -30.90 10.98
N LEU A 28 -10.34 -31.77 10.40
CA LEU A 28 -10.85 -31.55 9.05
C LEU A 28 -11.67 -30.25 8.97
N LYS A 29 -12.42 -29.91 10.03
CA LYS A 29 -13.15 -28.64 10.14
C LYS A 29 -12.21 -27.44 9.94
N TRP A 30 -11.11 -27.36 10.70
CA TRP A 30 -10.19 -26.22 10.58
C TRP A 30 -9.40 -26.22 9.28
N ALA A 31 -9.11 -27.39 8.70
CA ALA A 31 -8.54 -27.46 7.36
C ALA A 31 -9.47 -26.83 6.31
N LEU A 32 -10.74 -27.23 6.30
CA LEU A 32 -11.75 -26.72 5.35
C LEU A 32 -12.05 -25.23 5.59
N VAL A 33 -12.20 -24.80 6.84
CA VAL A 33 -12.42 -23.38 7.16
C VAL A 33 -11.23 -22.53 6.70
N THR A 34 -10.01 -22.94 7.01
CA THR A 34 -8.81 -22.22 6.55
C THR A 34 -8.75 -22.15 5.03
N GLY A 35 -9.06 -23.26 4.35
CA GLY A 35 -9.06 -23.31 2.90
C GLY A 35 -10.12 -22.39 2.28
N VAL A 36 -11.35 -22.39 2.82
CA VAL A 36 -12.42 -21.48 2.36
C VAL A 36 -12.01 -20.01 2.52
N VAL A 37 -11.50 -19.63 3.69
CA VAL A 37 -11.08 -18.24 3.95
C VAL A 37 -9.87 -17.86 3.09
N LEU A 38 -8.93 -18.79 2.85
CA LEU A 38 -7.82 -18.58 1.92
C LEU A 38 -8.31 -18.37 0.48
N GLY A 39 -9.27 -19.17 0.01
CA GLY A 39 -9.85 -19.01 -1.33
C GLY A 39 -10.54 -17.65 -1.48
N LEU A 40 -11.30 -17.22 -0.47
CA LEU A 40 -11.88 -15.87 -0.43
C LEU A 40 -10.81 -14.77 -0.45
N ALA A 41 -9.71 -14.96 0.28
CA ALA A 41 -8.58 -14.03 0.25
C ALA A 41 -7.99 -13.89 -1.16
N GLN A 42 -7.79 -15.00 -1.88
CA GLN A 42 -7.27 -14.98 -3.26
C GLN A 42 -8.20 -14.22 -4.22
N LEU A 43 -9.52 -14.29 -4.01
CA LEU A 43 -10.48 -13.53 -4.80
C LEU A 43 -10.40 -12.01 -4.58
N THR A 44 -9.85 -11.56 -3.45
CA THR A 44 -9.77 -10.12 -3.15
C THR A 44 -8.59 -9.42 -3.79
N LYS A 45 -7.39 -10.00 -3.72
CA LYS A 45 -6.16 -9.36 -4.21
C LYS A 45 -5.08 -10.41 -4.42
N TYR A 46 -4.35 -10.29 -5.53
CA TYR A 46 -3.26 -11.22 -5.88
C TYR A 46 -2.15 -11.36 -4.84
N THR A 47 -1.94 -10.36 -3.98
CA THR A 47 -0.97 -10.44 -2.86
C THR A 47 -1.34 -11.51 -1.82
N ALA A 48 -2.59 -12.00 -1.81
CA ALA A 48 -3.02 -13.12 -0.98
C ALA A 48 -2.25 -14.41 -1.27
N ILE A 49 -1.55 -14.53 -2.40
CA ILE A 49 -0.67 -15.67 -2.69
C ILE A 49 0.41 -15.88 -1.61
N LEU A 50 0.84 -14.79 -0.95
CA LEU A 50 1.80 -14.83 0.16
C LEU A 50 1.27 -15.54 1.41
N LEU A 51 -0.04 -15.73 1.53
CA LEU A 51 -0.65 -16.48 2.64
C LEU A 51 -0.31 -17.97 2.60
N VAL A 52 -0.04 -18.53 1.41
CA VAL A 52 0.33 -19.94 1.26
C VAL A 52 1.64 -20.25 2.00
N PRO A 53 2.79 -19.59 1.70
CA PRO A 53 4.02 -19.82 2.45
C PRO A 53 3.88 -19.39 3.93
N LEU A 54 3.13 -18.33 4.24
CA LEU A 54 2.91 -17.91 5.63
C LEU A 54 2.19 -18.98 6.46
N LEU A 55 1.17 -19.66 5.90
CA LEU A 55 0.48 -20.77 6.58
C LEU A 55 1.42 -21.95 6.85
N LEU A 56 2.32 -22.27 5.91
CA LEU A 56 3.31 -23.34 6.09
C LEU A 56 4.31 -22.99 7.20
N ILE A 57 4.84 -21.76 7.18
CA ILE A 57 5.76 -21.26 8.22
C ILE A 57 5.05 -21.26 9.57
N GLN A 58 3.84 -20.70 9.65
CA GLN A 58 3.05 -20.65 10.87
C GLN A 58 2.78 -22.04 11.43
N TRP A 59 2.42 -23.01 10.58
CA TRP A 59 2.23 -24.39 11.00
C TRP A 59 3.48 -24.97 11.66
N ILE A 60 4.65 -24.76 11.06
CA ILE A 60 5.92 -25.22 11.60
C ILE A 60 6.20 -24.53 12.94
N VAL A 61 6.09 -23.20 13.02
CA VAL A 61 6.35 -22.41 14.23
C VAL A 61 5.45 -22.86 15.39
N VAL A 62 4.15 -23.06 15.14
CA VAL A 62 3.18 -23.47 16.17
C VAL A 62 3.45 -24.89 16.65
N ARG A 63 3.88 -25.80 15.77
CA ARG A 63 3.98 -27.24 16.06
C ARG A 63 5.36 -27.69 16.53
N TYR A 64 6.41 -27.00 16.12
CA TYR A 64 7.78 -27.41 16.37
C TYR A 64 8.07 -27.42 17.88
N LYS A 65 8.32 -28.64 18.40
CA LYS A 65 8.60 -28.89 19.83
C LYS A 65 7.61 -28.18 20.77
N ASN A 66 6.33 -28.09 20.40
CA ASN A 66 5.32 -27.47 21.25
C ASN A 66 4.76 -28.52 22.25
N PRO A 67 4.95 -28.33 23.57
CA PRO A 67 4.46 -29.26 24.58
C PRO A 67 2.94 -29.18 24.79
N GLU A 68 2.31 -28.05 24.45
CA GLU A 68 0.85 -27.88 24.60
C GLU A 68 0.05 -28.69 23.58
N ILE A 69 0.69 -29.08 22.48
CA ILE A 69 0.07 -29.87 21.43
C ILE A 69 0.23 -31.35 21.77
N LEU A 70 -0.77 -31.86 22.48
CA LEU A 70 -0.89 -33.28 22.85
C LEU A 70 -1.34 -34.15 21.66
N ASP A 71 -2.23 -33.63 20.80
CA ASP A 71 -2.70 -34.35 19.61
C ASP A 71 -1.69 -34.26 18.47
N ARG A 72 -1.04 -35.39 18.17
CA ARG A 72 -0.12 -35.55 17.03
C ARG A 72 -0.66 -36.60 16.07
N PRO A 73 -1.52 -36.21 15.12
CA PRO A 73 -2.08 -37.14 14.15
C PRO A 73 -0.98 -37.79 13.30
N VAL A 74 -1.25 -39.01 12.83
CA VAL A 74 -0.36 -39.72 11.90
C VAL A 74 -0.14 -38.87 10.63
N LYS A 75 1.07 -38.94 10.06
CA LYS A 75 1.50 -38.16 8.89
C LYS A 75 0.48 -38.19 7.73
N LYS A 76 -0.08 -39.35 7.41
CA LYS A 76 -1.09 -39.52 6.34
C LYS A 76 -2.32 -38.63 6.58
N THR A 77 -2.81 -38.55 7.81
CA THR A 77 -3.95 -37.72 8.19
C THR A 77 -3.66 -36.23 8.03
N ILE A 78 -2.44 -35.80 8.36
CA ILE A 78 -2.01 -34.41 8.16
C ILE A 78 -1.98 -34.06 6.67
N VAL A 79 -1.42 -34.94 5.84
CA VAL A 79 -1.38 -34.76 4.37
C VAL A 79 -2.80 -34.64 3.81
N LEU A 80 -3.72 -35.52 4.22
CA LEU A 80 -5.12 -35.44 3.79
C LEU A 80 -5.80 -34.14 4.21
N ARG A 81 -5.50 -33.62 5.41
CA ARG A 81 -6.06 -32.36 5.91
C ARG A 81 -5.51 -31.15 5.16
N TRP A 82 -4.20 -31.11 4.87
CA TRP A 82 -3.63 -30.09 3.98
C TRP A 82 -4.20 -30.18 2.56
N GLY A 83 -4.42 -31.40 2.05
CA GLY A 83 -5.15 -31.63 0.81
C GLY A 83 -6.56 -31.05 0.84
N GLY A 84 -7.32 -31.28 1.90
CA GLY A 84 -8.65 -30.69 2.10
C GLY A 84 -8.64 -29.15 2.14
N LEU A 85 -7.64 -28.55 2.79
CA LEU A 85 -7.42 -27.10 2.80
C LEU A 85 -7.15 -26.57 1.39
N ALA A 86 -6.22 -27.20 0.66
CA ALA A 86 -5.88 -26.80 -0.71
C ALA A 86 -7.08 -26.94 -1.65
N LEU A 87 -7.78 -28.07 -1.60
CA LEU A 87 -8.95 -28.34 -2.44
C LEU A 87 -10.11 -27.37 -2.14
N SER A 88 -10.38 -27.06 -0.88
CA SER A 88 -11.43 -26.09 -0.54
C SER A 88 -11.05 -24.66 -0.95
N SER A 89 -9.78 -24.26 -0.83
CA SER A 89 -9.29 -22.98 -1.35
C SER A 89 -9.44 -22.88 -2.87
N LEU A 90 -8.99 -23.90 -3.60
CA LEU A 90 -9.16 -23.98 -5.06
C LEU A 90 -10.64 -23.99 -5.45
N PHE A 91 -11.48 -24.72 -4.74
CA PHE A 91 -12.92 -24.74 -5.01
C PHE A 91 -13.54 -23.34 -4.88
N ILE A 92 -13.26 -22.62 -3.79
CA ILE A 92 -13.77 -21.26 -3.61
C ILE A 92 -13.23 -20.30 -4.67
N LEU A 93 -11.93 -20.37 -4.98
CA LEU A 93 -11.33 -19.56 -6.03
C LEU A 93 -12.02 -19.81 -7.38
N ASN A 94 -12.19 -21.08 -7.77
CA ASN A 94 -12.85 -21.42 -9.02
C ASN A 94 -14.34 -21.04 -9.01
N ALA A 95 -15.04 -21.22 -7.89
CA ALA A 95 -16.43 -20.82 -7.75
C ALA A 95 -16.61 -19.30 -7.89
N GLY A 96 -15.68 -18.48 -7.40
CA GLY A 96 -15.70 -17.03 -7.58
C GLY A 96 -15.54 -16.60 -9.04
N TYR A 97 -14.91 -17.43 -9.88
CA TYR A 97 -14.84 -17.27 -11.34
C TYR A 97 -15.87 -18.13 -12.08
N LEU A 98 -16.89 -18.64 -11.38
CA LEU A 98 -17.97 -19.47 -11.95
C LEU A 98 -17.47 -20.74 -12.67
N PHE A 99 -16.29 -21.25 -12.27
CA PHE A 99 -15.58 -22.34 -12.95
C PHE A 99 -15.26 -22.06 -14.42
N HIS A 100 -15.27 -20.78 -14.83
CA HIS A 100 -14.99 -20.38 -16.19
C HIS A 100 -13.52 -20.63 -16.55
N ALA A 101 -13.30 -21.35 -17.66
CA ALA A 101 -11.98 -21.69 -18.19
C ALA A 101 -10.99 -22.25 -17.15
N THR A 102 -11.52 -22.99 -16.17
CA THR A 102 -10.76 -23.79 -15.20
C THR A 102 -10.23 -25.07 -15.86
N LEU A 103 -9.12 -25.63 -15.37
CA LEU A 103 -8.50 -26.87 -15.90
C LEU A 103 -8.02 -26.76 -17.36
N GLN A 104 -7.66 -25.55 -17.78
CA GLN A 104 -6.99 -25.35 -19.07
C GLN A 104 -5.52 -25.84 -18.98
N PRO A 105 -4.99 -26.46 -20.05
CA PRO A 105 -3.59 -26.89 -20.08
C PRO A 105 -2.66 -25.68 -20.12
N VAL A 106 -1.45 -25.83 -19.58
CA VAL A 106 -0.41 -24.77 -19.56
C VAL A 106 -0.15 -24.21 -20.97
N SER A 107 -0.21 -25.06 -22.00
CA SER A 107 -0.02 -24.66 -23.41
C SER A 107 -1.03 -23.65 -23.94
N SER A 108 -2.20 -23.51 -23.31
CA SER A 108 -3.24 -22.55 -23.73
C SER A 108 -2.99 -21.11 -23.26
N PHE A 109 -2.01 -20.91 -22.36
CA PHE A 109 -1.71 -19.63 -21.75
C PHE A 109 -0.63 -18.87 -22.53
N GLN A 110 -0.80 -17.56 -22.64
CA GLN A 110 0.18 -16.65 -23.24
C GLN A 110 0.71 -15.72 -22.15
N PHE A 111 1.75 -16.17 -21.45
CA PHE A 111 2.35 -15.41 -20.35
C PHE A 111 3.22 -14.24 -20.85
N GLN A 112 3.12 -13.11 -20.16
CA GLN A 112 3.84 -11.86 -20.41
C GLN A 112 5.00 -11.67 -19.44
N SER A 113 4.81 -12.01 -18.16
CA SER A 113 5.84 -11.87 -17.12
C SER A 113 7.00 -12.84 -17.34
N SER A 114 8.22 -12.42 -16.99
CA SER A 114 9.39 -13.30 -17.14
C SER A 114 9.30 -14.54 -16.25
N GLU A 115 8.68 -14.46 -15.06
CA GLU A 115 8.57 -15.60 -14.14
C GLU A 115 7.64 -16.68 -14.72
N LEU A 116 6.47 -16.30 -15.26
CA LEU A 116 5.52 -17.28 -15.79
C LEU A 116 5.85 -17.74 -17.22
N LYS A 117 6.62 -16.95 -17.98
CA LYS A 117 7.21 -17.42 -19.25
C LYS A 117 8.08 -18.65 -19.08
N THR A 118 8.66 -18.90 -17.91
CA THR A 118 9.38 -20.16 -17.64
C THR A 118 8.47 -21.40 -17.76
N LEU A 119 7.15 -21.26 -17.59
CA LEU A 119 6.21 -22.37 -17.78
C LEU A 119 6.07 -22.77 -19.26
N THR A 120 6.35 -21.88 -20.19
CA THR A 120 6.29 -22.19 -21.64
C THR A 120 7.51 -22.97 -22.12
N THR A 121 8.59 -23.03 -21.33
CA THR A 121 9.79 -23.82 -21.64
C THR A 121 9.76 -25.23 -21.06
N LEU A 122 8.70 -25.59 -20.33
CA LEU A 122 8.51 -26.95 -19.80
C LEU A 122 8.43 -28.00 -20.93
N PRO A 123 8.81 -29.25 -20.67
CA PRO A 123 8.56 -30.37 -21.61
C PRO A 123 7.08 -30.49 -22.01
N GLU A 124 6.81 -30.92 -23.25
CA GLU A 124 5.44 -31.01 -23.80
C GLU A 124 4.48 -31.83 -22.93
N PHE A 125 4.95 -32.90 -22.30
CA PHE A 125 4.12 -33.71 -21.42
C PHE A 125 3.64 -32.96 -20.16
N LEU A 126 4.40 -31.99 -19.65
CA LEU A 126 3.98 -31.13 -18.55
C LEU A 126 3.04 -30.01 -19.00
N LYS A 127 3.15 -29.58 -20.27
CA LYS A 127 2.31 -28.51 -20.81
C LYS A 127 0.85 -28.92 -20.98
N ILE A 128 0.58 -30.21 -21.11
CA ILE A 128 -0.77 -30.78 -21.25
C ILE A 128 -1.49 -30.88 -19.88
N ILE A 129 -0.75 -30.76 -18.77
CA ILE A 129 -1.34 -30.88 -17.43
C ILE A 129 -2.36 -29.75 -17.19
N PRO A 130 -3.63 -30.08 -16.87
CA PRO A 130 -4.64 -29.06 -16.60
C PRO A 130 -4.37 -28.37 -15.27
N ILE A 131 -4.34 -27.03 -15.28
CA ILE A 131 -4.12 -26.24 -14.07
C ILE A 131 -5.48 -26.02 -13.37
N PRO A 132 -5.64 -26.39 -12.08
CA PRO A 132 -6.90 -26.25 -11.35
C PRO A 132 -7.19 -24.80 -10.88
N ILE A 133 -6.83 -23.82 -11.70
CA ILE A 133 -6.94 -22.38 -11.42
C ILE A 133 -7.68 -21.74 -12.61
N PRO A 134 -8.59 -20.77 -12.38
CA PRO A 134 -9.28 -20.07 -13.48
C PRO A 134 -8.29 -19.36 -14.40
N ARG A 135 -8.55 -19.41 -15.70
CA ARG A 135 -7.69 -18.75 -16.70
C ARG A 135 -7.50 -17.27 -16.41
N ASP A 136 -8.59 -16.57 -16.10
CA ASP A 136 -8.58 -15.11 -15.91
C ASP A 136 -7.83 -14.69 -14.65
N TYR A 137 -7.90 -15.50 -13.58
CA TYR A 137 -7.09 -15.28 -12.38
C TYR A 137 -5.59 -15.37 -12.69
N LEU A 138 -5.18 -16.43 -13.40
CA LEU A 138 -3.77 -16.66 -13.70
C LEU A 138 -3.22 -15.64 -14.69
N MET A 139 -3.99 -15.27 -15.72
CA MET A 139 -3.61 -14.23 -16.68
C MET A 139 -3.62 -12.83 -16.07
N GLY A 140 -4.55 -12.54 -15.16
CA GLY A 140 -4.55 -11.28 -14.42
C GLY A 140 -3.38 -11.16 -13.46
N PHE A 141 -3.01 -12.24 -12.77
CA PHE A 141 -1.80 -12.31 -11.96
C PHE A 141 -0.53 -12.08 -12.81
N ASP A 142 -0.44 -12.75 -13.96
CA ASP A 142 0.67 -12.59 -14.91
C ASP A 142 0.79 -11.15 -15.43
N LEU A 143 -0.33 -10.55 -15.84
CA LEU A 143 -0.37 -9.16 -16.30
C LEU A 143 0.07 -8.19 -15.19
N GLN A 144 -0.43 -8.38 -13.97
CA GLN A 144 -0.01 -7.58 -12.82
C GLN A 144 1.49 -7.71 -12.58
N ARG A 145 2.02 -8.94 -12.67
CA ARG A 145 3.46 -9.18 -12.49
C ARG A 145 4.28 -8.52 -13.59
N PHE A 146 3.85 -8.64 -14.85
CA PHE A 146 4.47 -7.99 -16.00
C PHE A 146 4.49 -6.46 -15.85
N ILE A 147 3.39 -5.84 -15.44
CA ILE A 147 3.35 -4.41 -15.13
C ILE A 147 4.37 -4.09 -14.03
N MET A 148 4.44 -4.92 -12.99
CA MET A 148 5.39 -4.74 -11.89
C MET A 148 6.85 -5.02 -12.24
N GLN A 149 7.17 -5.49 -13.45
CA GLN A 149 8.55 -5.63 -13.94
C GLN A 149 9.05 -4.38 -14.68
N GLN A 150 8.13 -3.50 -15.07
CA GLN A 150 8.47 -2.23 -15.67
C GLN A 150 9.04 -1.27 -14.61
N SER A 151 9.71 -0.20 -15.04
CA SER A 151 10.19 0.83 -14.13
C SER A 151 9.00 1.60 -13.54
N HIS A 152 8.95 1.70 -12.22
CA HIS A 152 7.99 2.54 -11.49
C HIS A 152 8.78 3.46 -10.56
N PRO A 153 9.04 4.71 -10.97
CA PRO A 153 9.80 5.63 -10.14
C PRO A 153 9.08 5.82 -8.81
N THR A 154 9.84 5.70 -7.74
CA THR A 154 9.40 5.87 -6.36
C THR A 154 9.98 7.16 -5.82
N PHE A 155 9.20 7.89 -5.03
CA PHE A 155 9.63 9.13 -4.39
C PHE A 155 9.76 8.96 -2.88
N LEU A 156 10.85 9.46 -2.31
CA LEU A 156 11.07 9.56 -0.87
C LEU A 156 11.96 10.78 -0.58
N ASP A 157 11.52 11.67 0.32
CA ASP A 157 12.30 12.83 0.80
C ASP A 157 12.95 13.66 -0.33
N ASN A 158 12.13 14.13 -1.27
CA ASN A 158 12.55 14.90 -2.45
C ASN A 158 13.49 14.17 -3.43
N GLN A 159 13.60 12.83 -3.33
CA GLN A 159 14.43 12.02 -4.21
C GLN A 159 13.59 11.01 -5.00
N TRP A 160 13.93 10.84 -6.27
CA TRP A 160 13.34 9.82 -7.14
C TRP A 160 14.31 8.68 -7.37
N GLU A 161 13.83 7.45 -7.22
CA GLU A 161 14.57 6.23 -7.51
C GLU A 161 13.74 5.30 -8.41
N GLU A 162 14.34 4.77 -9.48
CA GLU A 162 13.66 3.87 -10.41
C GLU A 162 13.42 2.47 -9.81
N HIS A 163 14.24 2.08 -8.83
CA HIS A 163 14.22 0.74 -8.22
C HIS A 163 13.71 0.76 -6.77
N GLY A 164 13.14 1.88 -6.32
CA GLY A 164 12.64 2.06 -4.96
C GLY A 164 13.73 2.21 -3.90
N PHE A 165 13.30 2.44 -2.66
CA PHE A 165 14.15 2.59 -1.49
C PHE A 165 13.95 1.40 -0.55
N ARG A 166 15.02 0.76 -0.09
CA ARG A 166 14.92 -0.34 0.88
C ARG A 166 14.28 0.11 2.21
N SER A 167 14.47 1.38 2.56
CA SER A 167 13.93 2.04 3.74
C SER A 167 12.49 2.55 3.57
N TYR A 168 11.91 2.50 2.37
CA TYR A 168 10.66 3.17 2.04
C TYR A 168 9.55 2.90 3.06
N TYR A 169 9.19 1.63 3.29
CA TYR A 169 8.08 1.30 4.18
C TYR A 169 8.35 1.62 5.66
N LEU A 170 9.62 1.67 6.08
CA LEU A 170 9.97 2.13 7.41
C LEU A 170 9.68 3.64 7.54
N TYR A 171 10.09 4.43 6.54
CA TYR A 171 9.85 5.87 6.48
C TYR A 171 8.36 6.18 6.33
N VAL A 172 7.64 5.44 5.48
CA VAL A 172 6.19 5.58 5.35
C VAL A 172 5.48 5.34 6.67
N MET A 173 5.83 4.29 7.41
CA MET A 173 5.27 4.07 8.75
C MET A 173 5.71 5.15 9.75
N LEU A 174 6.94 5.66 9.65
CA LEU A 174 7.43 6.76 10.48
C LEU A 174 6.67 8.06 10.24
N TYR A 175 6.23 8.33 9.00
CA TYR A 175 5.54 9.56 8.63
C TYR A 175 4.02 9.47 8.73
N LYS A 176 3.44 8.30 8.42
CA LYS A 176 1.99 8.12 8.32
C LYS A 176 1.32 7.65 9.60
N LEU A 177 2.07 7.09 10.55
CA LEU A 177 1.46 6.57 11.78
C LEU A 177 1.28 7.67 12.83
N PRO A 178 0.11 7.74 13.50
CA PRO A 178 -0.08 8.60 14.65
C PRO A 178 0.94 8.30 15.74
N HIS A 179 1.47 9.35 16.39
CA HIS A 179 2.49 9.21 17.43
C HIS A 179 2.05 8.29 18.58
N GLY A 180 0.77 8.28 18.95
CA GLY A 180 0.23 7.32 19.92
C GLY A 180 0.50 5.87 19.56
N PHE A 181 0.36 5.49 18.29
CA PHE A 181 0.60 4.12 17.85
C PHE A 181 2.09 3.80 17.81
N GLN A 182 2.91 4.76 17.35
CA GLN A 182 4.37 4.63 17.38
C GLN A 182 4.89 4.44 18.81
N PHE A 183 4.37 5.22 19.78
CA PHE A 183 4.72 5.07 21.19
C PHE A 183 4.31 3.73 21.76
N LEU A 184 3.12 3.21 21.42
CA LEU A 184 2.72 1.86 21.83
C LEU A 184 3.68 0.79 21.31
N ILE A 185 4.16 0.90 20.05
CA ILE A 185 5.15 -0.01 19.49
C ILE A 185 6.48 0.08 20.28
N VAL A 186 6.96 1.29 20.56
CA VAL A 186 8.20 1.49 21.34
C VAL A 186 8.09 0.92 22.74
N ILE A 187 6.97 1.18 23.43
CA ILE A 187 6.70 0.65 24.77
C ILE A 187 6.61 -0.87 24.73
N ALA A 188 5.91 -1.47 23.74
CA ALA A 188 5.81 -2.91 23.58
C ALA A 188 7.19 -3.57 23.41
N ILE A 189 8.04 -3.01 22.53
CA ILE A 189 9.41 -3.48 22.32
C ILE A 189 10.21 -3.40 23.62
N TYR A 190 10.18 -2.25 24.31
CA TYR A 190 10.87 -2.06 25.58
C TYR A 190 10.40 -3.07 26.64
N SER A 191 9.09 -3.26 26.77
CA SER A 191 8.49 -4.19 27.70
C SER A 191 8.85 -5.64 27.41
N TRP A 192 8.98 -6.06 26.15
CA TRP A 192 9.47 -7.41 25.82
C TRP A 192 10.92 -7.63 26.21
N PHE A 193 11.78 -6.62 26.09
CA PHE A 193 13.17 -6.73 26.55
C PHE A 193 13.27 -6.80 28.08
N ARG A 194 12.40 -6.08 28.81
CA ARG A 194 12.36 -6.12 30.28
C ARG A 194 11.68 -7.35 30.83
N GLN A 195 10.63 -7.82 30.15
CA GLN A 195 9.83 -8.97 30.55
C GLN A 195 9.67 -9.92 29.35
N PRO A 196 10.69 -10.75 29.03
CA PRO A 196 10.68 -11.65 27.87
C PRO A 196 9.60 -12.74 27.90
N ARG A 197 8.82 -12.81 28.98
CA ARG A 197 7.68 -13.72 29.16
C ARG A 197 6.32 -13.04 28.96
N LEU A 198 6.29 -11.74 28.68
CA LEU A 198 5.05 -11.00 28.39
C LEU A 198 4.28 -11.65 27.23
N LEU A 199 5.03 -12.04 26.19
CA LEU A 199 4.57 -12.96 25.17
C LEU A 199 5.49 -14.17 25.18
N ASP A 200 4.92 -15.37 25.14
CA ASP A 200 5.74 -16.55 24.93
C ASP A 200 6.40 -16.49 23.54
N ARG A 201 7.59 -17.10 23.42
CA ARG A 201 8.40 -17.03 22.20
C ARG A 201 7.66 -17.53 20.95
N ARG A 202 6.71 -18.46 21.09
CA ARG A 202 5.96 -18.99 19.94
C ARG A 202 4.90 -18.00 19.49
N THR A 203 4.14 -17.42 20.41
CA THR A 203 3.17 -16.35 20.07
C THR A 203 3.88 -15.16 19.44
N LEU A 204 5.01 -14.73 20.01
CA LEU A 204 5.83 -13.67 19.41
C LEU A 204 6.27 -14.03 17.99
N ALA A 205 6.77 -15.24 17.75
CA ALA A 205 7.17 -15.69 16.41
C ALA A 205 5.98 -15.75 15.44
N VAL A 206 4.81 -16.22 15.86
CA VAL A 206 3.59 -16.28 15.02
C VAL A 206 3.15 -14.88 14.60
N LEU A 207 3.19 -13.90 15.50
CA LEU A 207 2.79 -12.52 15.21
C LEU A 207 3.84 -11.74 14.43
N LEU A 208 5.13 -11.94 14.71
CA LEU A 208 6.22 -11.25 13.98
C LEU A 208 6.45 -11.79 12.57
N THR A 209 6.20 -13.08 12.32
CA THR A 209 6.43 -13.69 11.00
C THR A 209 5.74 -12.92 9.86
N PRO A 210 4.42 -12.65 9.88
CA PRO A 210 3.78 -11.87 8.82
C PRO A 210 4.30 -10.43 8.76
N VAL A 211 4.61 -9.79 9.90
CA VAL A 211 5.16 -8.42 9.92
C VAL A 211 6.49 -8.36 9.18
N VAL A 212 7.45 -9.20 9.58
CA VAL A 212 8.80 -9.21 9.01
C VAL A 212 8.76 -9.63 7.54
N LEU A 213 8.06 -10.71 7.21
CA LEU A 213 8.03 -11.23 5.84
C LEU A 213 7.40 -10.24 4.88
N LEU A 214 6.28 -9.61 5.24
CA LEU A 214 5.60 -8.64 4.38
C LEU A 214 6.39 -7.35 4.23
N LEU A 215 6.98 -6.82 5.32
CA LEU A 215 7.85 -5.65 5.24
C LEU A 215 9.09 -5.93 4.39
N CYS A 216 9.74 -7.08 4.57
CA CYS A 216 10.90 -7.47 3.76
C CYS A 216 10.54 -7.61 2.28
N ILE A 217 9.46 -8.32 1.94
CA ILE A 217 9.04 -8.48 0.54
C ILE A 217 8.67 -7.12 -0.08
N ALA A 218 7.96 -6.27 0.64
CA ALA A 218 7.56 -4.96 0.16
C ALA A 218 8.78 -4.05 -0.03
N SER A 219 9.68 -3.97 0.95
CA SER A 219 10.92 -3.17 0.88
C SER A 219 11.93 -3.64 -0.17
N LEU A 220 11.90 -4.92 -0.53
CA LEU A 220 12.73 -5.48 -1.61
C LEU A 220 12.05 -5.40 -2.99
N SER A 221 10.79 -4.95 -3.05
CA SER A 221 10.10 -4.70 -4.31
C SER A 221 10.49 -3.33 -4.86
N ASN A 222 10.65 -3.27 -6.18
CA ASN A 222 10.92 -2.02 -6.89
C ASN A 222 9.70 -1.09 -6.92
N ASN A 223 8.50 -1.60 -6.66
CA ASN A 223 7.25 -0.83 -6.80
C ASN A 223 6.69 -0.49 -5.43
N GLN A 224 6.94 0.74 -5.02
CA GLN A 224 6.64 1.21 -3.69
C GLN A 224 5.67 2.38 -3.80
N LEU A 225 4.38 2.07 -3.65
CA LEU A 225 3.27 2.97 -3.93
C LEU A 225 2.39 3.09 -2.67
N GLY A 226 3.04 3.55 -1.62
CA GLY A 226 2.44 3.93 -0.34
C GLY A 226 2.05 2.82 0.62
N LEU A 227 1.56 3.25 1.79
CA LEU A 227 1.31 2.38 2.96
C LEU A 227 0.37 1.20 2.68
N ARG A 228 -0.49 1.32 1.67
CA ARG A 228 -1.47 0.31 1.26
C ARG A 228 -0.91 -1.10 1.01
N TYR A 229 0.37 -1.21 0.62
CA TYR A 229 1.01 -2.51 0.36
C TYR A 229 1.38 -3.26 1.64
N VAL A 230 1.56 -2.54 2.74
CA VAL A 230 1.93 -3.09 4.05
C VAL A 230 0.79 -3.02 5.06
N LEU A 231 -0.40 -2.54 4.69
CA LEU A 231 -1.56 -2.53 5.59
C LEU A 231 -1.83 -3.88 6.30
N PRO A 232 -1.62 -5.06 5.67
CA PRO A 232 -1.79 -6.34 6.35
C PRO A 232 -0.89 -6.58 7.57
N VAL A 233 0.16 -5.78 7.80
CA VAL A 233 1.00 -5.92 9.01
C VAL A 233 0.35 -5.32 10.26
N PHE A 234 -0.53 -4.33 10.12
CA PHE A 234 -1.09 -3.58 11.25
C PHE A 234 -1.89 -4.40 12.23
N PRO A 235 -2.78 -5.33 11.82
CA PRO A 235 -3.47 -6.19 12.77
C PRO A 235 -2.49 -6.97 13.67
N PHE A 236 -1.36 -7.42 13.14
CA PHE A 236 -0.35 -8.14 13.90
C PHE A 236 0.45 -7.20 14.82
N LEU A 237 0.79 -5.98 14.37
CA LEU A 237 1.39 -4.95 15.22
C LEU A 237 0.49 -4.57 16.40
N ILE A 238 -0.83 -4.47 16.17
CA ILE A 238 -1.81 -4.22 17.23
C ILE A 238 -1.84 -5.39 18.22
N LEU A 239 -1.89 -6.64 17.75
CA LEU A 239 -1.85 -7.83 18.62
C LEU A 239 -0.54 -7.94 19.40
N LEU A 240 0.58 -7.47 18.83
CA LEU A 240 1.85 -7.36 19.51
C LEU A 240 1.80 -6.32 20.64
N CYS A 241 1.10 -5.20 20.47
CA CYS A 241 0.95 -4.19 21.51
C CYS A 241 -0.09 -4.56 22.59
N ALA A 242 -1.02 -5.47 22.31
CA ALA A 242 -2.14 -5.81 23.19
C ALA A 242 -1.75 -6.18 24.64
N PRO A 243 -0.67 -6.94 24.92
CA PRO A 243 -0.27 -7.30 26.29
C PRO A 243 0.16 -6.12 27.18
N LEU A 244 0.32 -4.92 26.62
CA LEU A 244 0.58 -3.72 27.42
C LEU A 244 -0.55 -3.41 28.40
N ILE A 245 -1.79 -3.84 28.10
CA ILE A 245 -2.92 -3.68 29.01
C ILE A 245 -2.68 -4.42 30.34
N ASP A 246 -2.06 -5.59 30.29
CA ASP A 246 -1.75 -6.39 31.48
C ASP A 246 -0.63 -5.78 32.34
N GLN A 247 0.05 -4.73 31.85
CA GLN A 247 1.09 -3.99 32.57
C GLN A 247 0.56 -2.71 33.23
N LEU A 248 -0.72 -2.40 33.10
CA LEU A 248 -1.33 -1.26 33.78
C LEU A 248 -1.40 -1.52 35.28
N ASP A 249 -0.39 -1.02 35.99
CA ASP A 249 -0.31 -1.05 37.44
C ASP A 249 -0.07 0.39 37.94
N PHE A 250 -1.08 0.98 38.56
CA PHE A 250 -1.02 2.34 39.10
C PHE A 250 -0.45 2.40 40.52
N ASP A 251 -0.05 1.29 41.10
CA ASP A 251 0.62 1.28 42.40
C ASP A 251 2.13 1.13 42.20
N GLN A 252 2.55 0.17 41.38
CA GLN A 252 3.96 -0.19 41.15
C GLN A 252 4.58 0.47 39.92
N HIS A 253 3.79 0.72 38.86
CA HIS A 253 4.29 1.15 37.54
C HIS A 253 3.56 2.39 36.99
N LYS A 254 3.18 3.31 37.89
CA LYS A 254 2.42 4.56 37.61
C LYS A 254 2.81 5.25 36.29
N ILE A 255 4.10 5.53 36.09
CA ILE A 255 4.58 6.27 34.91
C ILE A 255 4.29 5.49 33.62
N LEU A 256 4.59 4.19 33.59
CA LEU A 256 4.34 3.34 32.42
C LEU A 256 2.85 3.27 32.11
N SER A 257 2.01 3.12 33.15
CA SER A 257 0.55 3.08 33.02
C SER A 257 0.01 4.39 32.41
N TYR A 258 0.48 5.54 32.91
CA TYR A 258 0.12 6.85 32.32
C TYR A 258 0.59 6.96 30.87
N LEU A 259 1.81 6.53 30.53
CA LEU A 259 2.33 6.59 29.16
C LEU A 259 1.50 5.73 28.20
N ILE A 260 1.13 4.51 28.59
CA ILE A 260 0.28 3.61 27.78
C ILE A 260 -1.08 4.28 27.54
N ILE A 261 -1.71 4.82 28.59
CA ILE A 261 -3.01 5.48 28.49
C ILE A 261 -2.95 6.74 27.63
N ILE A 262 -1.94 7.58 27.82
CA ILE A 262 -1.74 8.79 26.99
C ILE A 262 -1.55 8.38 25.52
N ALA A 263 -0.74 7.35 25.25
CA ALA A 263 -0.53 6.85 23.90
C ALA A 263 -1.86 6.37 23.27
N MET A 264 -2.65 5.57 23.99
CA MET A 264 -3.97 5.10 23.54
C MET A 264 -4.96 6.26 23.33
N LEU A 265 -5.05 7.20 24.28
CA LEU A 265 -5.96 8.35 24.23
C LEU A 265 -5.54 9.40 23.18
N SER A 266 -4.30 9.37 22.70
CA SER A 266 -3.84 10.24 21.62
C SER A 266 -4.21 9.71 20.23
N LEU A 267 -4.52 8.42 20.07
CA LEU A 267 -4.91 7.85 18.76
C LEU A 267 -6.13 8.56 18.13
N PRO A 268 -7.21 8.87 18.88
CA PRO A 268 -8.34 9.61 18.33
C PRO A 268 -8.00 11.04 17.89
N LEU A 269 -6.86 11.62 18.28
CA LEU A 269 -6.46 12.94 17.75
C LEU A 269 -6.25 12.90 16.24
N SER A 270 -5.94 11.72 15.66
CA SER A 270 -5.89 11.56 14.20
C SER A 270 -7.24 11.83 13.51
N LEU A 271 -8.37 11.76 14.23
CA LEU A 271 -9.70 12.11 13.72
C LEU A 271 -9.82 13.60 13.35
N ARG A 272 -8.94 14.47 13.86
CA ARG A 272 -8.90 15.89 13.46
C ARG A 272 -8.61 16.08 11.97
N PHE A 273 -7.98 15.10 11.34
CA PHE A 273 -7.69 15.07 9.91
C PHE A 273 -8.79 14.40 9.09
N ALA A 274 -9.94 14.07 9.69
CA ALA A 274 -11.07 13.59 8.92
C ALA A 274 -11.64 14.72 8.05
N PRO A 275 -11.98 14.46 6.77
CA PRO A 275 -11.96 13.16 6.09
C PRO A 275 -10.66 12.83 5.33
N ASP A 276 -9.63 13.68 5.41
CA ASP A 276 -8.35 13.63 4.69
C ASP A 276 -7.31 12.67 5.29
N HIS A 277 -7.75 11.52 5.81
CA HIS A 277 -6.87 10.51 6.41
C HIS A 277 -5.84 9.92 5.44
N LEU A 278 -6.09 9.97 4.13
CA LEU A 278 -5.11 9.51 3.15
C LEU A 278 -3.91 10.47 3.13
N ALA A 279 -4.20 11.77 3.04
CA ALA A 279 -3.19 12.82 3.05
C ALA A 279 -2.55 13.05 4.42
N TYR A 280 -3.05 12.46 5.50
CA TYR A 280 -2.45 12.59 6.84
C TYR A 280 -0.97 12.24 6.85
N PHE A 281 -0.15 13.11 7.43
CA PHE A 281 1.20 12.86 7.93
C PHE A 281 1.25 13.34 9.37
N ASN A 282 2.05 12.67 10.21
CA ASN A 282 2.20 13.08 11.59
C ASN A 282 2.98 14.38 11.75
N GLU A 283 2.96 14.89 12.97
CA GLU A 283 3.42 16.23 13.28
C GLU A 283 4.95 16.37 13.12
N LEU A 284 5.71 15.29 13.33
CA LEU A 284 7.16 15.27 13.09
C LEU A 284 7.53 15.28 11.60
N ALA A 285 6.62 14.84 10.72
CA ALA A 285 6.75 14.95 9.27
C ALA A 285 6.23 16.30 8.72
N GLY A 286 5.91 17.26 9.60
CA GLY A 286 5.41 18.58 9.20
C GLY A 286 3.91 18.62 8.91
N GLY A 287 3.16 17.56 9.24
CA GLY A 287 1.72 17.49 8.96
C GLY A 287 1.41 17.25 7.47
N PRO A 288 0.12 17.14 7.11
CA PRO A 288 -0.29 16.95 5.71
C PRO A 288 0.17 18.09 4.78
N GLU A 289 0.42 19.29 5.30
CA GLU A 289 0.87 20.46 4.55
C GLU A 289 2.28 20.32 3.96
N LEU A 290 3.17 19.56 4.62
CA LEU A 290 4.54 19.28 4.15
C LEU A 290 4.73 17.83 3.71
N GLY A 291 3.66 17.04 3.70
CA GLY A 291 3.71 15.61 3.43
C GLY A 291 4.21 15.25 2.03
N ASP A 292 3.96 16.11 1.05
CA ASP A 292 4.39 15.90 -0.34
C ASP A 292 5.90 16.05 -0.54
N SER A 293 6.62 16.66 0.40
CA SER A 293 8.08 16.66 0.41
C SER A 293 8.67 15.30 0.82
N HIS A 294 7.91 14.50 1.56
CA HIS A 294 8.31 13.18 2.04
C HIS A 294 7.82 12.06 1.13
N LEU A 295 6.53 12.05 0.79
CA LEU A 295 5.89 11.00 0.01
C LEU A 295 4.83 11.61 -0.91
N VAL A 296 4.73 11.12 -2.15
CA VAL A 296 3.67 11.52 -3.08
C VAL A 296 2.80 10.34 -3.48
N ASP A 297 2.10 10.42 -4.61
CA ASP A 297 1.26 9.39 -5.20
C ASP A 297 0.06 8.97 -4.33
N SER A 298 -0.26 7.66 -4.32
CA SER A 298 -1.18 6.98 -3.42
C SER A 298 -1.02 7.29 -1.95
N ASN A 299 0.12 7.84 -1.51
CA ASN A 299 0.23 8.29 -0.13
C ASN A 299 -0.61 9.54 0.14
N ILE A 300 -1.03 10.30 -0.87
CA ILE A 300 -1.80 11.55 -0.67
C ILE A 300 -3.13 11.49 -1.40
N ASP A 301 -3.12 11.10 -2.68
CA ASP A 301 -4.32 11.10 -3.51
C ASP A 301 -4.37 9.87 -4.41
N TRP A 302 -5.56 9.35 -4.64
CA TRP A 302 -5.81 8.34 -5.67
C TRP A 302 -6.89 8.78 -6.67
N GLY A 303 -7.26 10.04 -6.54
CA GLY A 303 -8.14 10.79 -7.39
C GLY A 303 -9.35 11.38 -6.69
N GLN A 304 -9.53 11.15 -5.39
CA GLN A 304 -10.72 11.58 -4.66
C GLN A 304 -10.85 13.11 -4.60
N ASP A 305 -9.74 13.84 -4.61
CA ASP A 305 -9.77 15.30 -4.48
C ASP A 305 -10.14 16.01 -5.78
N MET A 306 -10.31 15.26 -6.86
CA MET A 306 -10.96 15.76 -8.08
C MET A 306 -12.40 16.24 -7.82
N TYR A 307 -13.11 15.64 -6.87
CA TYR A 307 -14.42 16.15 -6.42
C TYR A 307 -14.30 17.48 -5.68
N ARG A 308 -13.23 17.66 -4.88
CA ARG A 308 -12.96 18.94 -4.20
C ARG A 308 -12.63 20.04 -5.20
N LEU A 309 -11.87 19.72 -6.25
CA LEU A 309 -11.64 20.65 -7.35
C LEU A 309 -12.94 21.04 -8.04
N GLN A 310 -13.83 20.07 -8.31
CA GLN A 310 -15.16 20.38 -8.87
C GLN A 310 -15.93 21.37 -7.98
N ASP A 311 -15.97 21.14 -6.67
CA ASP A 311 -16.70 22.01 -5.74
C ASP A 311 -16.05 23.39 -5.60
N TYR A 312 -14.73 23.47 -5.65
CA TYR A 312 -14.00 24.73 -5.67
C TYR A 312 -14.32 25.55 -6.93
N LEU A 313 -14.33 24.92 -8.11
CA LEU A 313 -14.64 25.59 -9.39
C LEU A 313 -16.11 26.02 -9.52
N LYS A 314 -17.04 25.38 -8.80
CA LYS A 314 -18.43 25.87 -8.71
C LYS A 314 -18.52 27.22 -7.99
N GLN A 315 -17.64 27.45 -7.02
CA GLN A 315 -17.59 28.68 -6.21
C GLN A 315 -16.69 29.74 -6.85
N HIS A 316 -15.66 29.31 -7.58
CA HIS A 316 -14.70 30.15 -8.29
C HIS A 316 -14.67 29.75 -9.76
N PRO A 317 -15.64 30.21 -10.57
CA PRO A 317 -15.70 29.85 -11.98
C PRO A 317 -14.42 30.25 -12.72
N VAL A 318 -13.88 29.31 -13.49
CA VAL A 318 -12.68 29.50 -14.33
C VAL A 318 -13.00 28.98 -15.73
N ASP A 319 -12.88 29.85 -16.74
CA ASP A 319 -13.15 29.48 -18.13
C ASP A 319 -11.97 28.72 -18.76
N ASP A 320 -10.72 29.13 -18.46
CA ASP A 320 -9.49 28.61 -19.08
C ASP A 320 -8.57 27.90 -18.06
N LEU A 321 -9.10 26.87 -17.38
CA LEU A 321 -8.35 26.12 -16.39
C LEU A 321 -7.26 25.26 -17.05
N LYS A 322 -6.03 25.34 -16.55
CA LYS A 322 -4.95 24.40 -16.90
C LYS A 322 -4.81 23.34 -15.82
N LEU A 323 -4.96 22.07 -16.17
CA LEU A 323 -5.02 20.96 -15.22
C LEU A 323 -3.95 19.91 -15.53
N ALA A 324 -3.14 19.59 -14.53
CA ALA A 324 -2.31 18.39 -14.52
C ALA A 324 -2.59 17.62 -13.23
N TYR A 325 -3.21 16.46 -13.38
CA TYR A 325 -3.81 15.72 -12.27
C TYR A 325 -3.28 14.28 -12.19
N PHE A 326 -2.95 13.87 -10.97
CA PHE A 326 -2.66 12.49 -10.62
C PHE A 326 -3.93 11.81 -10.08
N GLY A 327 -4.43 10.81 -10.79
CA GLY A 327 -5.54 10.00 -10.31
C GLY A 327 -6.34 9.34 -11.43
N THR A 328 -7.42 8.67 -11.02
CA THR A 328 -8.19 7.79 -11.93
C THR A 328 -9.51 8.38 -12.40
N ILE A 329 -9.98 9.48 -11.78
CA ILE A 329 -11.28 10.08 -12.09
C ILE A 329 -11.13 10.98 -13.33
N PRO A 330 -11.82 10.70 -14.45
CA PRO A 330 -11.72 11.53 -15.64
C PRO A 330 -12.36 12.91 -15.38
N PRO A 331 -11.63 14.03 -15.49
CA PRO A 331 -12.18 15.36 -15.14
C PRO A 331 -13.39 15.74 -16.00
N GLY A 332 -13.41 15.34 -17.28
CA GLY A 332 -14.54 15.58 -18.19
C GLY A 332 -15.86 14.94 -17.74
N LYS A 333 -15.83 13.83 -16.96
CA LYS A 333 -17.05 13.24 -16.38
C LYS A 333 -17.66 14.11 -15.28
N LEU A 334 -16.89 15.02 -14.71
CA LEU A 334 -17.32 15.98 -13.69
C LEU A 334 -17.70 17.34 -14.29
N GLY A 335 -17.71 17.47 -15.62
CA GLY A 335 -17.99 18.73 -16.30
C GLY A 335 -16.85 19.75 -16.22
N ILE A 336 -15.66 19.34 -15.76
CA ILE A 336 -14.49 20.22 -15.70
C ILE A 336 -13.91 20.35 -17.10
N LYS A 337 -13.95 21.56 -17.67
CA LYS A 337 -13.23 21.92 -18.89
C LYS A 337 -11.81 22.33 -18.52
N TYR A 338 -10.83 21.83 -19.25
CA TYR A 338 -9.44 22.11 -18.97
C TYR A 338 -8.54 21.89 -20.18
N GLU A 339 -7.40 22.56 -20.15
CA GLU A 339 -6.27 22.31 -21.04
C GLU A 339 -5.08 21.77 -20.25
N LEU A 340 -4.11 21.18 -20.93
CA LEU A 340 -2.86 20.81 -20.27
C LEU A 340 -1.98 22.05 -20.09
N PRO A 341 -1.29 22.21 -18.95
CA PRO A 341 -0.37 23.31 -18.75
C PRO A 341 0.83 23.24 -19.72
N ALA A 342 1.40 24.41 -20.03
CA ALA A 342 2.66 24.48 -20.76
C ALA A 342 3.80 23.91 -19.91
N GLU A 343 4.66 23.10 -20.53
CA GLU A 343 5.82 22.50 -19.88
C GLU A 343 7.06 23.40 -19.96
N PHE A 344 7.94 23.26 -18.96
CA PHE A 344 9.27 23.90 -18.87
C PHE A 344 9.29 25.44 -18.86
N ARG A 345 8.12 26.10 -18.90
CA ARG A 345 8.01 27.56 -18.78
C ARG A 345 6.67 27.96 -18.15
N PRO A 346 6.67 28.91 -17.20
CA PRO A 346 5.42 29.48 -16.70
C PRO A 346 4.79 30.42 -17.74
N VAL A 347 3.46 30.42 -17.78
CA VAL A 347 2.62 31.29 -18.61
C VAL A 347 1.51 31.83 -17.69
N PRO A 348 0.96 33.05 -17.90
CA PRO A 348 -0.10 33.53 -17.02
C PRO A 348 -1.36 32.67 -17.10
N GLY A 349 -2.11 32.63 -16.02
CA GLY A 349 -3.43 32.00 -15.96
C GLY A 349 -3.64 31.15 -14.71
N LYS A 350 -4.78 30.44 -14.71
CA LYS A 350 -5.22 29.65 -13.56
C LYS A 350 -4.91 28.16 -13.74
N TYR A 351 -4.31 27.56 -12.72
CA TYR A 351 -3.81 26.19 -12.76
C TYR A 351 -4.34 25.38 -11.59
N ALA A 352 -4.66 24.11 -11.83
CA ALA A 352 -4.88 23.11 -10.78
C ALA A 352 -3.89 21.96 -11.01
N LEU A 353 -2.95 21.77 -10.08
CA LEU A 353 -1.84 20.84 -10.25
C LEU A 353 -1.75 19.89 -9.06
N SER A 354 -1.73 18.59 -9.31
CA SER A 354 -1.51 17.62 -8.22
C SER A 354 -0.11 17.74 -7.66
N VAL A 355 0.03 17.70 -6.33
CA VAL A 355 1.33 17.77 -5.64
C VAL A 355 2.30 16.68 -6.10
N SER A 356 1.79 15.51 -6.47
CA SER A 356 2.62 14.45 -7.07
C SER A 356 3.30 14.87 -8.37
N ILE A 357 2.59 15.62 -9.21
CA ILE A 357 3.13 16.15 -10.48
C ILE A 357 4.08 17.31 -10.18
N LEU A 358 3.75 18.15 -9.19
CA LEU A 358 4.62 19.22 -8.73
C LEU A 358 5.95 18.72 -8.18
N GLN A 359 6.02 17.51 -7.62
CA GLN A 359 7.27 16.86 -7.22
C GLN A 359 8.02 16.19 -8.38
N GLY A 360 7.60 16.43 -9.62
CA GLY A 360 8.30 15.98 -10.82
C GLY A 360 7.97 14.58 -11.30
N ARG A 361 6.88 13.97 -10.80
CA ARG A 361 6.47 12.62 -11.19
C ARG A 361 6.16 12.53 -12.70
N PRO A 362 6.86 11.68 -13.46
CA PRO A 362 6.44 11.37 -14.83
C PRO A 362 5.09 10.66 -14.80
N TYR A 363 4.13 11.10 -15.63
CA TYR A 363 2.78 10.55 -15.58
C TYR A 363 2.01 10.71 -16.89
N THR A 364 1.14 9.73 -17.17
CA THR A 364 0.22 9.82 -18.31
C THR A 364 -1.01 10.62 -17.94
N LEU A 365 -1.05 11.88 -18.36
CA LEU A 365 -2.21 12.75 -18.29
C LEU A 365 -3.24 12.38 -19.35
N ARG A 366 -4.49 12.75 -19.11
CA ARG A 366 -5.58 12.62 -20.07
C ARG A 366 -5.96 13.99 -20.59
N ARG A 367 -6.11 14.12 -21.91
CA ARG A 367 -6.65 15.33 -22.55
C ARG A 367 -8.18 15.32 -22.51
N GLN A 368 -8.79 16.47 -22.79
CA GLN A 368 -10.24 16.62 -22.80
C GLN A 368 -10.93 15.73 -23.84
N ASP A 369 -10.29 15.48 -24.98
CA ASP A 369 -10.74 14.53 -26.02
C ASP A 369 -10.58 13.05 -25.62
N GLY A 370 -10.03 12.78 -24.43
CA GLY A 370 -9.81 11.44 -23.90
C GLY A 370 -8.49 10.80 -24.29
N SER A 371 -7.70 11.42 -25.18
CA SER A 371 -6.37 10.95 -25.58
C SER A 371 -5.37 11.05 -24.42
N ARG A 372 -4.30 10.25 -24.51
CA ARG A 372 -3.26 10.17 -23.49
C ARG A 372 -2.08 11.06 -23.86
N TYR A 373 -1.49 11.69 -22.85
CA TYR A 373 -0.31 12.53 -23.00
C TYR A 373 0.68 12.21 -21.88
N ASN A 374 1.92 11.87 -22.23
CA ASN A 374 2.94 11.53 -21.24
C ASN A 374 3.69 12.79 -20.83
N LEU A 375 3.47 13.21 -19.58
CA LEU A 375 4.22 14.29 -18.96
C LEU A 375 5.65 13.81 -18.66
N GLN A 376 6.63 14.61 -19.07
CA GLN A 376 8.03 14.34 -18.80
C GLN A 376 8.37 14.57 -17.32
N HIS A 377 9.48 13.97 -16.88
CA HIS A 377 9.98 14.20 -15.54
C HIS A 377 10.25 15.69 -15.30
N ASP A 378 9.78 16.18 -14.16
CA ASP A 378 9.92 17.58 -13.71
C ASP A 378 9.43 18.68 -14.67
N ALA A 379 8.60 18.33 -15.66
CA ALA A 379 8.12 19.28 -16.68
C ALA A 379 7.35 20.49 -16.12
N LEU A 380 6.76 20.35 -14.95
CA LEU A 380 6.01 21.40 -14.24
C LEU A 380 6.67 21.77 -12.89
N GLY A 381 7.92 21.34 -12.66
CA GLY A 381 8.61 21.55 -11.38
C GLY A 381 8.84 23.02 -11.03
N PHE A 382 8.84 23.92 -12.03
CA PHE A 382 8.93 25.36 -11.82
C PHE A 382 7.77 25.94 -10.99
N PHE A 383 6.64 25.23 -10.90
CA PHE A 383 5.53 25.65 -10.03
C PHE A 383 5.86 25.63 -8.54
N ARG A 384 6.90 24.89 -8.12
CA ARG A 384 7.40 24.91 -6.74
C ARG A 384 7.95 26.28 -6.31
N PHE A 385 8.21 27.20 -7.25
CA PHE A 385 8.61 28.58 -6.97
C PHE A 385 7.43 29.46 -6.57
N PHE A 386 6.21 29.14 -7.03
CA PHE A 386 5.03 29.95 -6.78
C PHE A 386 4.29 29.45 -5.55
N GLU A 387 3.70 30.38 -4.80
CA GLU A 387 2.79 30.03 -3.71
C GLU A 387 1.40 29.75 -4.31
N PRO A 388 0.75 28.64 -3.93
CA PRO A 388 -0.61 28.37 -4.36
C PRO A 388 -1.61 29.28 -3.65
N GLU A 389 -2.65 29.71 -4.36
CA GLU A 389 -3.77 30.48 -3.81
C GLU A 389 -4.63 29.60 -2.89
N ALA A 390 -4.77 28.32 -3.23
CA ALA A 390 -5.48 27.34 -2.43
C ALA A 390 -4.86 25.95 -2.55
N GLN A 391 -4.97 25.16 -1.48
CA GLN A 391 -4.62 23.74 -1.47
C GLN A 391 -5.87 22.91 -1.16
N LEU A 392 -6.26 22.05 -2.10
CA LEU A 392 -7.47 21.24 -2.04
C LEU A 392 -7.10 19.82 -1.59
N GLY A 393 -7.57 19.42 -0.40
CA GLY A 393 -7.35 18.07 0.14
C GLY A 393 -5.88 17.70 0.34
N TYR A 394 -4.99 18.70 0.47
CA TYR A 394 -3.53 18.53 0.53
C TYR A 394 -2.89 17.91 -0.72
N SER A 395 -3.64 17.74 -1.80
CA SER A 395 -3.20 16.97 -2.97
C SER A 395 -3.25 17.73 -4.29
N ILE A 396 -4.05 18.79 -4.39
CA ILE A 396 -4.16 19.64 -5.58
C ILE A 396 -3.93 21.09 -5.16
N ASN A 397 -2.90 21.70 -5.72
CA ASN A 397 -2.62 23.12 -5.55
C ASN A 397 -3.28 23.91 -6.69
N PHE A 398 -4.02 24.96 -6.32
CA PHE A 398 -4.59 25.92 -7.24
C PHE A 398 -3.70 27.17 -7.29
N TYR A 399 -3.38 27.64 -8.50
CA TYR A 399 -2.54 28.82 -8.72
C TYR A 399 -3.27 29.81 -9.63
N ASP A 400 -3.07 31.09 -9.37
CA ASP A 400 -3.38 32.18 -10.29
C ASP A 400 -2.09 32.94 -10.60
N LEU A 401 -1.48 32.67 -11.75
CA LEU A 401 -0.20 33.27 -12.12
C LEU A 401 -0.41 34.53 -12.95
N THR A 402 0.11 35.65 -12.45
CA THR A 402 0.11 36.94 -13.15
C THR A 402 1.36 37.11 -14.02
N PRO A 403 1.38 38.07 -14.97
CA PRO A 403 2.61 38.44 -15.67
C PRO A 403 3.76 38.85 -14.74
N GLU A 404 3.45 39.46 -13.60
CA GLU A 404 4.43 39.90 -12.59
C GLU A 404 5.10 38.71 -11.90
N ASP A 405 4.32 37.66 -11.56
CA ASP A 405 4.87 36.41 -11.00
C ASP A 405 5.89 35.77 -11.96
N ILE A 406 5.60 35.82 -13.26
CA ILE A 406 6.48 35.26 -14.27
C ILE A 406 7.78 36.05 -14.38
N ASP A 407 7.73 37.38 -14.38
CA ASP A 407 8.95 38.18 -14.39
C ASP A 407 9.77 37.97 -13.10
N ARG A 408 9.11 37.78 -11.95
CA ARG A 408 9.76 37.39 -10.69
C ARG A 408 10.51 36.07 -10.84
N TRP A 409 9.86 35.05 -11.38
CA TRP A 409 10.49 33.75 -11.65
C TRP A 409 11.65 33.86 -12.64
N GLN A 410 11.48 34.56 -13.77
CA GLN A 410 12.53 34.74 -14.77
C GLN A 410 13.75 35.46 -14.19
N THR A 411 13.51 36.48 -13.35
CA THR A 411 14.58 37.21 -12.67
C THR A 411 15.32 36.31 -11.68
N ALA A 412 14.62 35.50 -10.89
CA ALA A 412 15.24 34.53 -9.99
C ALA A 412 16.09 33.49 -10.74
N VAL A 413 15.58 32.94 -11.85
CA VAL A 413 16.34 32.00 -12.71
C VAL A 413 17.58 32.67 -13.30
N ARG A 414 17.46 33.90 -13.82
CA ARG A 414 18.62 34.66 -14.34
C ARG A 414 19.68 34.90 -13.25
N GLN A 415 19.27 35.21 -12.02
CA GLN A 415 20.18 35.41 -10.89
C GLN A 415 20.87 34.10 -10.48
N ALA A 416 20.13 33.00 -10.35
CA ALA A 416 20.69 31.69 -10.02
C ALA A 416 21.71 31.23 -11.07
N ASN A 417 21.40 31.38 -12.36
CA ASN A 417 22.32 31.02 -13.44
C ASN A 417 23.58 31.90 -13.44
N ARG A 418 23.47 33.19 -13.12
CA ARG A 418 24.64 34.06 -12.97
C ARG A 418 25.50 33.68 -11.76
N GLY A 419 24.88 33.29 -10.65
CA GLY A 419 25.57 32.82 -9.44
C GLY A 419 26.33 31.51 -9.65
N MET A 420 25.82 30.59 -10.47
CA MET A 420 26.52 29.34 -10.84
C MET A 420 27.68 29.56 -11.83
N LEU A 421 27.68 30.69 -12.55
CA LEU A 421 28.74 31.07 -13.51
C LEU A 421 29.81 31.98 -12.89
N ALA A 422 29.65 32.38 -11.63
CA ALA A 422 30.68 33.08 -10.87
C ALA A 422 31.68 32.02 -10.31
N PRO A 423 33.00 32.22 -10.50
CA PRO A 423 34.02 31.23 -10.14
C PRO A 423 34.17 30.98 -8.64
#